data_AF-A0A1M4M4U6-F1
#
_entry.id   AF-A0A1M4M4U6-F1
#
_cell.length_a   1.000
_cell.length_b   1.000
_cell.length_c   1.000
_cell.angle_alpha   90.00
_cell.angle_beta   90.00
_cell.angle_gamma   90.00
#
_symmetry.space_group_name_H-M   'P 1'
#
loop_
_entity.id
_entity.type
_entity.pdbx_description
1 polymer ?
#
loop_
_entity_poly.entity_id
_entity_poly.type
_entity_poly.pdbx_seq_one_letter_code
_entity_poly.pdbx_strand_id
1 'polypeptide(L)' 'MSKIIESKPNCYKCKNRGSIAGSAHSCCIKIRAKVKGHEHGIKRGWFMWPFNFDPSWLLECDGFEEKGEVVSE' A
#
# COMPACT_ATOMS: atom_id res chain seq x y z
N MET A 1 -8.33 -22.59 17.61
CA MET A 1 -6.94 -22.12 17.53
C MET A 1 -6.89 -20.94 16.57
N SER A 2 -6.76 -19.77 17.17
CA SER A 2 -6.72 -18.44 16.57
C SER A 2 -5.54 -18.30 15.60
N LYS A 3 -5.82 -18.16 14.31
CA LYS A 3 -4.91 -17.42 13.42
C LYS A 3 -5.37 -15.97 13.49
N ILE A 4 -4.64 -15.15 14.22
CA ILE A 4 -4.67 -13.70 14.02
C ILE A 4 -4.24 -13.53 12.57
N ILE A 5 -5.22 -13.33 11.68
CA ILE A 5 -4.95 -12.90 10.33
C ILE A 5 -4.42 -11.49 10.54
N GLU A 6 -3.10 -11.30 10.49
CA GLU A 6 -2.53 -9.96 10.34
C GLU A 6 -3.18 -9.39 9.09
N SER A 7 -4.19 -8.55 9.32
CA SER A 7 -4.97 -7.91 8.29
C SER A 7 -3.98 -7.16 7.41
N LYS A 8 -3.96 -7.48 6.12
CA LYS A 8 -3.19 -6.81 5.09
C LYS A 8 -2.99 -5.31 5.40
N PRO A 9 -1.76 -4.78 5.36
CA PRO A 9 -1.49 -3.39 5.69
C PRO A 9 -2.27 -2.44 4.77
N ASN A 10 -2.98 -1.49 5.37
CA ASN A 10 -3.85 -0.57 4.66
C ASN A 10 -3.06 0.65 4.15
N CYS A 11 -2.69 0.68 2.87
CA CYS A 11 -1.94 1.79 2.29
C CYS A 11 -2.58 3.16 2.54
N TYR A 12 -3.92 3.28 2.60
CA TYR A 12 -4.60 4.57 2.80
C TYR A 12 -4.26 5.23 4.14
N LYS A 13 -3.99 4.40 5.16
CA LYS A 13 -3.53 4.81 6.50
C LYS A 13 -2.01 4.95 6.61
N CYS A 14 -1.27 4.58 5.56
CA CYS A 14 0.19 4.65 5.56
C CYS A 14 0.68 6.05 5.22
N LYS A 15 1.60 6.61 6.01
CA LYS A 15 2.24 7.91 5.74
C LYS A 15 3.10 7.89 4.48
N ASN A 16 3.58 6.71 4.10
CA ASN A 16 4.41 6.52 2.91
C ASN A 16 3.60 6.47 1.60
N ARG A 17 2.26 6.49 1.67
CA ARG A 17 1.38 6.49 0.49
C ARG A 17 1.25 7.89 -0.09
N GLY A 18 1.52 8.03 -1.39
CA GLY A 18 1.13 9.16 -2.22
C GLY A 18 -0.04 8.83 -3.14
N SER A 19 -0.68 9.88 -3.67
CA SER A 19 -1.70 9.81 -4.72
C SER A 19 -1.12 10.26 -6.06
N ILE A 20 -1.72 9.81 -7.15
CA ILE A 20 -1.36 10.20 -8.52
C ILE A 20 -2.47 11.09 -9.07
N ALA A 21 -2.13 12.31 -9.51
CA ALA A 21 -3.12 13.25 -10.03
C ALA A 21 -3.86 12.64 -11.24
N GLY A 22 -5.19 12.72 -11.24
CA GLY A 22 -6.03 12.17 -12.30
C GLY A 22 -6.18 10.63 -12.28
N SER A 23 -5.70 9.94 -11.25
CA SER A 23 -5.83 8.50 -11.10
C SER A 23 -6.31 8.09 -9.70
N ALA A 24 -7.08 7.00 -9.62
CA ALA A 24 -7.46 6.38 -8.35
C ALA A 24 -6.31 5.54 -7.73
N HIS A 25 -5.24 5.30 -8.48
CA HIS A 25 -4.10 4.52 -8.02
C HIS A 25 -3.20 5.30 -7.05
N SER A 26 -2.34 4.55 -6.38
CA SER A 26 -1.42 5.05 -5.36
C SER A 26 0.03 4.93 -5.82
N CYS A 27 0.89 5.78 -5.27
CA CYS A 27 2.35 5.63 -5.33
C CYS A 27 2.91 5.48 -3.91
N CYS A 28 4.15 5.01 -3.77
CA CYS A 28 4.82 4.85 -2.48
C CYS A 28 6.17 5.54 -2.46
N ILE A 29 6.45 6.34 -1.43
CA ILE A 29 7.76 7.01 -1.28
C ILE A 29 8.84 6.06 -0.73
N LYS A 30 8.44 4.99 -0.03
CA LYS A 30 9.37 4.03 0.58
C LYS A 30 9.78 2.95 -0.43
N ILE A 31 10.59 3.34 -1.41
CA ILE A 31 11.01 2.49 -2.54
C ILE A 31 11.81 1.23 -2.15
N ARG A 32 12.31 1.16 -0.91
CA ARG A 32 13.10 0.02 -0.40
C ARG A 32 12.26 -0.98 0.39
N ALA A 33 10.95 -0.75 0.52
CA ALA A 33 10.06 -1.71 1.17
C ALA A 33 10.00 -3.01 0.36
N LYS A 34 9.95 -4.15 1.05
CA LYS A 34 9.67 -5.45 0.44
C LYS A 34 8.17 -5.61 0.33
N VAL A 35 7.72 -5.77 -0.91
CA VAL A 35 6.30 -5.75 -1.25
C VAL A 35 5.96 -6.94 -2.12
N LYS A 36 4.86 -7.61 -1.80
CA LYS A 36 4.33 -8.72 -2.59
C LYS A 36 2.99 -8.31 -3.17
N GLY A 37 2.90 -8.28 -4.48
CA GLY A 37 1.66 -8.02 -5.22
C GLY A 37 0.99 -9.32 -5.65
N HIS A 38 -0.33 -9.28 -5.82
CA HIS A 38 -1.09 -10.37 -6.39
C HIS A 38 -0.81 -10.50 -7.90
N GLU A 39 -0.55 -11.71 -8.38
CA GLU A 39 -0.09 -11.99 -9.74
C GLU A 39 -1.02 -11.39 -10.82
N HIS A 40 -2.34 -11.50 -10.62
CA HIS A 40 -3.33 -10.95 -11.54
C HIS A 40 -3.21 -9.43 -11.72
N GLY A 41 -2.99 -8.69 -10.62
CA GLY A 41 -2.84 -7.23 -10.65
C GLY A 41 -1.54 -6.81 -11.34
N ILE A 42 -0.46 -7.58 -11.13
CA ILE A 42 0.83 -7.35 -11.78
C ILE A 42 0.70 -7.60 -13.29
N LYS A 43 0.16 -8.75 -13.71
CA LYS A 43 0.02 -9.12 -15.13
C LYS A 43 -0.87 -8.16 -15.91
N ARG A 44 -1.85 -7.53 -15.27
CA ARG A 44 -2.74 -6.52 -15.88
C ARG A 44 -2.23 -5.09 -15.78
N GLY A 45 -1.08 -4.87 -15.16
CA GLY A 45 -0.51 -3.53 -14.96
C GLY A 45 -1.23 -2.67 -13.92
N TRP A 46 -2.13 -3.26 -13.11
CA TRP A 46 -2.85 -2.58 -12.02
C TRP A 46 -2.01 -2.47 -10.74
N PHE A 47 -0.92 -3.24 -10.64
CA PHE A 47 -0.02 -3.21 -9.51
C PHE A 47 1.43 -3.01 -9.97
N MET A 48 1.77 -1.76 -10.32
CA MET A 48 3.13 -1.36 -10.70
C MET A 48 3.81 -0.62 -9.53
N TRP A 49 4.13 -1.37 -8.47
CA TRP A 49 4.80 -0.82 -7.31
C TRP A 49 6.27 -0.43 -7.62
N PRO A 50 6.81 0.69 -7.09
CA PRO A 50 6.19 1.66 -6.19
C PRO A 50 5.46 2.82 -6.88
N PHE A 51 5.48 2.89 -8.22
CA PHE A 51 5.13 4.10 -8.95
C PHE A 51 3.64 4.30 -9.20
N ASN A 52 2.90 3.23 -9.47
CA ASN A 52 1.49 3.27 -9.84
C ASN A 52 0.82 1.92 -9.54
N PHE A 53 0.18 1.81 -8.39
CA PHE A 53 -0.46 0.56 -7.99
C PHE A 53 -1.79 0.80 -7.28
N ASP A 54 -2.74 -0.09 -7.52
CA ASP A 54 -3.95 -0.20 -6.73
C ASP A 54 -3.66 -1.02 -5.45
N PRO A 55 -3.77 -0.43 -4.24
CA PRO A 55 -3.55 -1.12 -2.98
C PRO A 55 -4.38 -2.38 -2.79
N SER A 56 -5.50 -2.56 -3.51
CA SER A 56 -6.34 -3.76 -3.47
C SER A 56 -5.57 -5.02 -3.88
N TRP A 57 -4.55 -4.90 -4.72
CA TRP A 57 -3.70 -6.01 -5.16
C TRP A 57 -2.45 -6.24 -4.29
N LEU A 58 -2.24 -5.45 -3.24
CA LEU A 58 -1.18 -5.69 -2.27
C LEU A 58 -1.46 -6.96 -1.44
N LEU A 59 -0.46 -7.82 -1.23
CA LEU A 59 -0.55 -8.99 -0.34
C LEU A 59 0.25 -8.76 0.95
N GLU A 60 1.52 -8.37 0.83
CA GLU A 60 2.43 -8.20 1.96
C GLU A 60 3.28 -6.93 1.76
N CYS A 61 3.58 -6.20 2.83
CA CYS A 61 4.44 -5.01 2.83
C CYS A 61 5.11 -4.84 4.19
N ASP A 62 6.43 -4.67 4.22
CA ASP A 62 7.20 -4.37 5.45
C ASP A 62 7.41 -2.86 5.70
N GLY A 63 6.94 -2.02 4.79
CA GLY A 63 7.14 -0.57 4.80
C GLY A 63 5.96 0.24 5.37
N PHE A 64 5.00 -0.41 6.03
CA PHE A 64 3.83 0.27 6.59
C PHE A 64 4.21 1.11 7.80
N GLU A 65 3.83 2.39 7.78
CA GLU A 65 3.99 3.32 8.90
C GLU A 65 2.72 4.16 8.98
N GLU A 66 2.04 4.14 10.12
CA GLU A 66 0.75 4.81 10.29
C GLU A 66 0.90 6.35 10.18
N LYS A 67 -0.11 7.01 9.60
CA LYS A 67 -0.24 8.46 9.67
C LYS A 67 -0.61 8.83 11.09
N GLY A 68 0.27 9.53 11.80
CA GLY A 68 -0.09 10.11 13.09
C GLY A 68 -1.27 11.07 12.91
N GLU A 69 -2.30 10.94 13.74
CA GLU A 69 -3.35 11.96 13.87
C GLU A 69 -2.75 13.18 14.57
N VAL A 70 -2.70 14.31 13.87
CA VAL A 70 -2.48 15.61 14.52
C VAL A 70 -3.78 15.98 15.21
N VAL A 71 -3.86 15.72 16.51
CA VAL A 71 -4.86 16.32 17.40
C VAL A 71 -4.56 17.82 17.45
N SER A 72 -5.39 18.63 16.80
CA SER A 72 -5.41 20.08 16.99
C SER A 72 -6.26 20.40 18.22
N GLU A 73 -5.61 20.83 19.31
CA GLU A 73 -6.24 21.49 20.47
C GLU A 73 -6.76 22.89 20.12
#